data_AF-A0AAD7PPK1-F1
#
_entry.id   AF-A0AAD7PPK1-F1
#
_cell.length_a   1.000
_cell.length_b   1.000
_cell.length_c   1.000
_cell.angle_alpha   90.00
_cell.angle_beta   90.00
_cell.angle_gamma   90.00
#
_symmetry.space_group_name_H-M   'P 1'
#
loop_
_entity.id
_entity.type
_entity.pdbx_description
1 polymer ?
#
loop_
_entity_poly.entity_id
_entity_poly.type
_entity_poly.pdbx_seq_one_letter_code
_entity_poly.pdbx_strand_id
1 'polypeptide(L)'
;MKSFCSKTSFLLLAILFSTNCLDIEAQQCQSSGRIRGRKPPPGQCNRDNDSDCCKQGHMYTTYKCSPQVSGQTKAYLTLNGFQKGGDGGAPCECDNQYHSDDTPVVALSTGWFNKKSRCLNNITISANGRSVVAMVVDECDSTMGCDSDHDYQPPCRNNIVDASKAVWEALGVPHDSWGGLDITWSDA
;
A
#
# COMPACT_ATOMS: atom_id res chain seq x y z
N MET A 1 69.59 -10.47 10.99
CA MET A 1 68.63 -9.83 10.06
C MET A 1 67.23 -10.21 10.51
N LYS A 2 66.49 -9.30 11.16
CA LYS A 2 65.09 -9.54 11.51
C LYS A 2 64.27 -9.28 10.25
N SER A 3 63.75 -10.35 9.65
CA SER A 3 62.89 -10.27 8.47
C SER A 3 61.59 -9.57 8.87
N PHE A 4 61.51 -8.29 8.53
CA PHE A 4 60.28 -7.49 8.58
C PHE A 4 59.51 -7.77 7.30
N CYS A 5 58.77 -8.87 7.27
CA CYS A 5 57.78 -9.10 6.24
C CYS A 5 56.73 -10.06 6.79
N SER A 6 55.46 -9.86 6.43
CA SER A 6 54.31 -10.66 6.87
C SER A 6 53.57 -10.18 8.13
N LYS A 7 53.27 -8.87 8.22
CA LYS A 7 52.07 -8.42 9.00
C LYS A 7 51.17 -7.50 8.18
N THR A 8 51.76 -6.66 7.33
CA THR A 8 51.04 -5.81 6.36
C THR A 8 50.27 -6.62 5.30
N SER A 9 50.81 -7.76 4.87
CA SER A 9 50.14 -8.66 3.90
C SER A 9 48.85 -9.28 4.45
N PHE A 10 48.85 -9.69 5.73
CA PHE A 10 47.66 -10.24 6.39
C PHE A 10 46.57 -9.20 6.63
N LEU A 11 46.96 -7.96 6.97
CA LEU A 11 46.03 -6.83 7.12
C LEU A 11 45.39 -6.46 5.77
N LEU A 12 46.15 -6.45 4.68
CA LEU A 12 45.62 -6.18 3.34
C LEU A 12 44.68 -7.30 2.85
N LEU A 13 44.98 -8.57 3.11
CA LEU A 13 44.06 -9.68 2.80
C LEU A 13 42.76 -9.58 3.62
N ALA A 14 42.82 -9.25 4.91
CA ALA A 14 41.63 -9.11 5.74
C ALA A 14 40.72 -7.95 5.29
N ILE A 15 41.31 -6.86 4.79
CA ILE A 15 40.57 -5.73 4.19
C ILE A 15 39.92 -6.15 2.86
N LEU A 16 40.62 -6.90 2.01
CA LEU A 16 40.07 -7.43 0.74
C LEU A 16 38.93 -8.44 0.96
N PHE A 17 38.96 -9.21 2.04
CA PHE A 17 37.87 -10.12 2.41
C PHE A 17 36.67 -9.40 3.06
N SER A 18 36.86 -8.22 3.66
CA SER A 18 35.78 -7.39 4.20
C SER A 18 35.15 -6.45 3.18
N THR A 19 35.78 -6.28 2.00
CA THR A 19 35.15 -5.67 0.81
C THR A 19 34.29 -6.64 0.00
N ASN A 20 33.98 -7.85 0.51
CA ASN A 20 32.75 -8.53 0.12
C ASN A 20 31.59 -7.71 0.69
N CYS A 21 31.34 -6.59 0.02
CA CYS A 21 30.16 -5.78 0.17
C CYS A 21 29.00 -6.76 0.10
N LEU A 22 28.35 -6.99 1.24
CA LEU A 22 27.04 -7.58 1.24
C LEU A 22 26.16 -6.54 0.56
N ASP A 23 26.12 -6.56 -0.76
CA ASP A 23 25.05 -5.98 -1.53
C ASP A 23 23.82 -6.78 -1.15
N ILE A 24 23.20 -6.40 -0.03
CA ILE A 24 21.80 -6.68 0.19
C ILE A 24 21.11 -5.81 -0.86
N GLU A 25 21.01 -6.34 -2.08
CA GLU A 25 19.95 -5.89 -2.98
C GLU A 25 18.68 -6.08 -2.17
N ALA A 26 18.12 -4.97 -1.66
CA ALA A 26 16.78 -4.96 -1.12
C ALA A 26 15.90 -5.48 -2.24
N GLN A 27 15.48 -6.74 -2.15
CA GLN A 27 14.82 -7.41 -3.25
C GLN A 27 13.58 -6.61 -3.60
N GLN A 28 13.60 -6.01 -4.79
CA GLN A 28 12.55 -5.14 -5.26
C GLN A 28 11.23 -5.92 -5.22
N CYS A 29 10.16 -5.31 -4.69
CA CYS A 29 8.88 -6.01 -4.51
C CYS A 29 8.38 -6.63 -5.82
N GLN A 30 8.17 -7.95 -5.83
CA GLN A 30 7.65 -8.72 -6.96
C GLN A 30 6.24 -9.21 -6.66
N SER A 31 5.47 -9.48 -7.72
CA SER A 31 4.15 -10.10 -7.60
C SER A 31 4.25 -11.45 -6.90
N SER A 32 3.36 -11.72 -5.94
CA SER A 32 3.30 -13.00 -5.24
C SER A 32 2.55 -14.08 -6.01
N GLY A 33 1.75 -13.70 -7.01
CA GLY A 33 0.96 -14.63 -7.77
C GLY A 33 -0.09 -13.96 -8.63
N ARG A 34 -1.07 -14.75 -9.07
CA ARG A 34 -2.24 -14.28 -9.82
C ARG A 34 -3.47 -15.07 -9.41
N ILE A 35 -4.62 -14.42 -9.44
CA ILE A 35 -5.93 -15.03 -9.20
C ILE A 35 -6.79 -14.95 -10.46
N ARG A 36 -7.70 -15.91 -10.62
CA ARG A 36 -8.63 -15.92 -11.74
C ARG A 36 -9.95 -15.28 -11.34
N GLY A 37 -10.31 -14.20 -12.02
CA GLY A 37 -11.54 -13.48 -11.79
C GLY A 37 -12.78 -14.34 -12.02
N ARG A 38 -13.76 -14.15 -11.14
CA ARG A 38 -15.08 -14.77 -11.22
C ARG A 38 -16.09 -13.69 -11.58
N LYS A 39 -17.13 -14.05 -12.33
CA LYS A 39 -18.25 -13.14 -12.58
C LYS A 39 -19.00 -12.94 -11.27
N PRO A 40 -19.22 -11.70 -10.80
CA PRO A 40 -20.05 -11.47 -9.63
C PRO A 40 -21.49 -11.95 -9.88
N PRO A 41 -22.15 -12.54 -8.89
CA PRO A 41 -23.60 -12.68 -8.89
C PRO A 41 -24.30 -11.31 -9.04
N PRO A 42 -25.54 -11.27 -9.56
CA PRO A 42 -26.28 -10.01 -9.68
C PRO A 42 -26.36 -9.26 -8.35
N GLY A 43 -25.93 -8.00 -8.34
CA GLY A 43 -25.98 -7.12 -7.17
C GLY A 43 -24.88 -7.31 -6.12
N GLN A 44 -23.91 -8.21 -6.34
CA GLN A 44 -22.86 -8.51 -5.34
C GLN A 44 -21.51 -7.82 -5.63
N CYS A 45 -21.46 -6.90 -6.57
CA CYS A 45 -20.29 -6.05 -6.77
C CYS A 45 -20.74 -4.60 -6.82
N ASN A 46 -20.27 -3.82 -5.84
CA ASN A 46 -20.48 -2.37 -5.80
C ASN A 46 -19.59 -1.69 -6.84
N ARG A 47 -20.10 -0.63 -7.47
CA ARG A 47 -19.38 0.23 -8.43
C ARG A 47 -19.35 1.70 -7.99
N ASP A 48 -19.71 1.99 -6.76
CA ASP A 48 -19.51 3.31 -6.17
C ASP A 48 -18.00 3.66 -6.15
N ASN A 49 -17.67 4.95 -6.10
CA ASN A 49 -16.29 5.47 -6.08
C ASN A 49 -15.36 4.90 -7.17
N ASP A 50 -15.90 4.59 -8.36
CA ASP A 50 -15.17 4.01 -9.48
C ASP A 50 -14.62 2.58 -9.24
N SER A 51 -15.20 1.84 -8.29
CA SER A 51 -14.86 0.44 -8.04
C SER A 51 -15.13 -0.46 -9.26
N ASP A 52 -14.09 -1.21 -9.65
CA ASP A 52 -14.15 -2.18 -10.73
C ASP A 52 -14.67 -3.55 -10.25
N CYS A 53 -15.38 -4.26 -11.11
CA CYS A 53 -15.78 -5.65 -10.85
C CYS A 53 -14.90 -6.65 -11.58
N CYS A 54 -14.59 -7.78 -10.93
CA CYS A 54 -13.86 -8.85 -11.57
C CYS A 54 -14.58 -9.42 -12.79
N LYS A 55 -13.79 -9.60 -13.85
CA LYS A 55 -14.20 -10.20 -15.12
C LYS A 55 -13.90 -11.70 -15.12
N GLN A 56 -14.87 -12.50 -15.57
CA GLN A 56 -14.74 -13.96 -15.64
C GLN A 56 -13.53 -14.38 -16.46
N GLY A 57 -12.66 -15.19 -15.86
CA GLY A 57 -11.49 -15.75 -16.52
C GLY A 57 -10.31 -14.79 -16.70
N HIS A 58 -10.46 -13.51 -16.37
CA HIS A 58 -9.35 -12.56 -16.36
C HIS A 58 -8.38 -12.87 -15.21
N MET A 59 -7.07 -12.72 -15.45
CA MET A 59 -6.05 -13.05 -14.45
C MET A 59 -5.51 -11.76 -13.80
N TYR A 60 -5.85 -11.55 -12.52
CA TYR A 60 -5.43 -10.40 -11.72
C TYR A 60 -4.15 -10.73 -10.95
N THR A 61 -3.21 -9.78 -10.89
CA THR A 61 -1.95 -9.96 -10.16
C THR A 61 -2.17 -9.73 -8.67
N THR A 62 -1.48 -10.50 -7.83
CA THR A 62 -1.49 -10.31 -6.38
C THR A 62 -0.10 -9.99 -5.86
N TYR A 63 -0.04 -9.32 -4.72
CA TYR A 63 1.17 -8.89 -4.05
C TYR A 63 1.09 -9.16 -2.55
N LYS A 64 2.22 -9.54 -1.95
CA LYS A 64 2.40 -9.62 -0.49
C LYS A 64 3.35 -8.55 0.04
N CYS A 65 3.83 -7.70 -0.84
CA CYS A 65 4.80 -6.63 -0.58
C CYS A 65 4.33 -5.36 -1.28
N SER A 66 4.92 -4.24 -0.88
CA SER A 66 4.73 -2.93 -1.48
C SER A 66 6.10 -2.31 -1.79
N PRO A 67 6.18 -1.24 -2.60
CA PRO A 67 7.43 -0.50 -2.79
C PRO A 67 8.05 -0.05 -1.47
N GLN A 68 9.37 0.16 -1.46
CA GLN A 68 10.09 0.55 -0.25
C GLN A 68 9.55 1.88 0.33
N VAL A 69 9.30 1.88 1.64
CA VAL A 69 8.90 3.08 2.39
C VAL A 69 10.11 3.99 2.57
N SER A 70 9.90 5.29 2.40
CA SER A 70 10.87 6.37 2.58
C SER A 70 10.19 7.61 3.17
N GLY A 71 10.93 8.69 3.40
CA GLY A 71 10.34 9.97 3.84
C GLY A 71 9.43 10.64 2.80
N GLN A 72 9.39 10.14 1.56
CA GLN A 72 8.51 10.62 0.48
C GLN A 72 8.08 9.44 -0.39
N THR A 73 7.46 8.44 0.22
CA THR A 73 7.01 7.21 -0.45
C THR A 73 6.01 7.56 -1.53
N LYS A 74 6.34 7.28 -2.79
CA LYS A 74 5.42 7.50 -3.91
C LYS A 74 4.29 6.48 -3.86
N ALA A 75 3.06 6.96 -3.99
CA ALA A 75 1.87 6.12 -4.00
C ALA A 75 0.83 6.69 -4.97
N TYR A 76 -0.20 5.89 -5.21
CA TYR A 76 -1.38 6.30 -5.92
C TYR A 76 -2.55 6.36 -4.94
N LEU A 77 -3.21 7.51 -4.87
CA LEU A 77 -4.35 7.76 -4.00
C LEU A 77 -5.63 7.33 -4.74
N THR A 78 -6.46 6.53 -4.07
CA THR A 78 -7.81 6.16 -4.51
C THR A 78 -8.85 6.65 -3.52
N LEU A 79 -10.11 6.65 -3.92
CA LEU A 79 -11.23 7.10 -3.09
C LEU A 79 -11.95 5.86 -2.55
N ASN A 80 -12.15 5.81 -1.23
CA ASN A 80 -12.92 4.76 -0.58
C ASN A 80 -13.80 5.32 0.54
N GLY A 81 -14.97 4.73 0.69
CA GLY A 81 -15.93 4.98 1.75
C GLY A 81 -15.76 3.99 2.89
N PHE A 82 -15.37 4.51 4.05
CA PHE A 82 -15.15 3.72 5.28
C PHE A 82 -16.38 3.66 6.19
N GLN A 83 -17.43 4.40 5.81
CA GLN A 83 -18.66 4.46 6.58
C GLN A 83 -19.54 3.23 6.35
N LYS A 84 -20.47 2.99 7.27
CA LYS A 84 -21.40 1.87 7.14
C LYS A 84 -22.24 2.00 5.87
N GLY A 85 -22.21 0.97 5.04
CA GLY A 85 -22.90 0.96 3.74
C GLY A 85 -22.14 1.69 2.63
N GLY A 86 -20.89 2.09 2.85
CA GLY A 86 -19.95 2.43 1.80
C GLY A 86 -19.43 1.19 1.06
N ASP A 87 -18.59 1.44 0.06
CA ASP A 87 -17.88 0.48 -0.77
C ASP A 87 -16.79 -0.32 -0.05
N GLY A 88 -16.30 0.15 1.10
CA GLY A 88 -15.42 -0.63 1.98
C GLY A 88 -16.09 -1.89 2.57
N GLY A 89 -17.42 -1.96 2.52
CA GLY A 89 -18.20 -3.14 2.87
C GLY A 89 -18.18 -3.46 4.38
N ALA A 90 -17.10 -4.07 4.85
CA ALA A 90 -16.91 -4.53 6.22
C ALA A 90 -16.34 -3.42 7.14
N PRO A 91 -16.44 -3.57 8.48
CA PRO A 91 -15.71 -2.72 9.42
C PRO A 91 -14.19 -2.85 9.22
N CYS A 92 -13.45 -1.78 9.50
CA CYS A 92 -12.02 -1.68 9.18
C CYS A 92 -11.15 -2.61 10.05
N GLU A 93 -10.11 -3.19 9.44
CA GLU A 93 -9.29 -4.28 10.01
C GLU A 93 -8.50 -3.89 11.28
N CYS A 94 -8.22 -2.59 11.48
CA CYS A 94 -7.45 -2.13 12.65
C CYS A 94 -8.25 -2.12 13.95
N ASP A 95 -9.54 -1.79 13.92
CA ASP A 95 -10.34 -1.54 15.11
C ASP A 95 -11.77 -2.13 15.07
N ASN A 96 -12.13 -2.83 13.99
CA ASN A 96 -13.47 -3.38 13.73
C ASN A 96 -14.58 -2.33 13.78
N GLN A 97 -14.28 -1.10 13.35
CA GLN A 97 -15.26 0.00 13.29
C GLN A 97 -15.42 0.53 11.88
N TYR A 98 -16.56 1.18 11.64
CA TYR A 98 -16.74 2.04 10.48
C TYR A 98 -16.27 3.45 10.82
N HIS A 99 -15.69 4.15 9.85
CA HIS A 99 -15.23 5.54 10.02
C HIS A 99 -16.03 6.45 9.08
N SER A 100 -16.39 7.65 9.55
CA SER A 100 -17.10 8.62 8.69
C SER A 100 -16.22 9.03 7.52
N ASP A 101 -16.83 9.27 6.34
CA ASP A 101 -16.14 9.83 5.18
C ASP A 101 -15.57 11.24 5.45
N ASP A 102 -16.07 11.93 6.49
CA ASP A 102 -15.61 13.25 6.94
C ASP A 102 -14.40 13.15 7.91
N THR A 103 -13.99 11.95 8.29
CA THR A 103 -12.78 11.72 9.09
C THR A 103 -11.61 11.39 8.16
N PRO A 104 -10.44 12.04 8.27
CA PRO A 104 -9.28 11.73 7.44
C PRO A 104 -8.66 10.39 7.85
N VAL A 105 -9.17 9.33 7.24
CA VAL A 105 -8.70 7.94 7.40
C VAL A 105 -8.33 7.33 6.06
N VAL A 106 -7.46 6.31 6.11
CA VAL A 106 -6.97 5.57 4.94
C VAL A 106 -6.82 4.07 5.18
N ALA A 107 -6.88 3.31 4.10
CA ALA A 107 -6.34 1.96 4.00
C ALA A 107 -4.99 1.97 3.27
N LEU A 108 -4.11 1.03 3.61
CA LEU A 108 -2.83 0.87 2.93
C LEU A 108 -2.75 -0.48 2.22
N SER A 109 -2.12 -0.53 1.05
CA SER A 109 -1.76 -1.81 0.41
C SER A 109 -1.08 -2.75 1.41
N THR A 110 -1.37 -4.06 1.32
CA THR A 110 -0.87 -5.11 2.24
C THR A 110 0.57 -4.95 2.71
N GLY A 111 1.51 -4.67 1.79
CA GLY A 111 2.92 -4.54 2.13
C GLY A 111 3.22 -3.31 3.01
N TRP A 112 2.53 -2.20 2.80
CA TRP A 112 2.61 -1.01 3.64
C TRP A 112 1.81 -1.12 4.93
N PHE A 113 0.65 -1.77 4.88
CA PHE A 113 -0.14 -2.11 6.07
C PHE A 113 0.68 -2.95 7.07
N ASN A 114 1.52 -3.84 6.53
CA ASN A 114 2.58 -4.55 7.26
C ASN A 114 2.05 -5.27 8.50
N LYS A 115 1.07 -6.15 8.31
CA LYS A 115 0.47 -6.97 9.38
C LYS A 115 0.00 -6.11 10.57
N LYS A 116 -0.75 -5.05 10.27
CA LYS A 116 -1.28 -4.10 11.26
C LYS A 116 -0.23 -3.22 11.95
N SER A 117 1.05 -3.23 11.54
CA SER A 117 2.07 -2.44 12.24
C SER A 117 1.81 -0.93 12.18
N ARG A 118 1.06 -0.46 11.19
CA ARG A 118 0.66 0.94 11.02
C ARG A 118 -0.75 1.24 11.53
N CYS A 119 -1.47 0.25 12.06
CA CYS A 119 -2.83 0.46 12.53
C CYS A 119 -2.92 1.58 13.57
N LEU A 120 -3.88 2.49 13.36
CA LEU A 120 -4.17 3.64 14.22
C LEU A 120 -2.99 4.62 14.38
N ASN A 121 -1.94 4.45 13.58
CA ASN A 121 -0.89 5.45 13.42
C ASN A 121 -1.25 6.39 12.28
N ASN A 122 -0.66 7.57 12.32
CA ASN A 122 -0.87 8.60 11.32
C ASN A 122 0.19 8.53 10.23
N ILE A 123 -0.22 8.87 9.01
CA ILE A 123 0.67 9.18 7.91
C ILE A 123 0.40 10.60 7.43
N THR A 124 1.44 11.25 6.88
CA THR A 124 1.29 12.52 6.18
C THR A 124 1.23 12.24 4.69
N ILE A 125 0.13 12.63 4.05
CA ILE A 125 -0.09 12.52 2.61
C ILE A 125 0.12 13.89 1.99
N SER A 126 0.89 13.98 0.90
CA SER A 126 1.19 15.23 0.22
C SER A 126 0.93 15.15 -1.27
N ALA A 127 0.18 16.12 -1.78
CA ALA A 127 -0.18 16.29 -3.18
C ALA A 127 -0.62 17.73 -3.44
N ASN A 128 -0.56 18.21 -4.68
CA ASN A 128 -1.09 19.53 -5.06
C ASN A 128 -0.57 20.70 -4.20
N GLY A 129 0.68 20.61 -3.72
CA GLY A 129 1.28 21.62 -2.82
C GLY A 129 0.67 21.68 -1.41
N ARG A 130 -0.17 20.71 -1.05
CA ARG A 130 -0.82 20.58 0.27
C ARG A 130 -0.44 19.26 0.92
N SER A 131 -0.68 19.19 2.23
CA SER A 131 -0.51 17.97 3.02
C SER A 131 -1.65 17.79 4.00
N VAL A 132 -1.98 16.53 4.29
CA VAL A 132 -2.99 16.14 5.28
C VAL A 132 -2.45 14.98 6.11
N VAL A 133 -2.75 15.00 7.40
CA VAL A 133 -2.49 13.88 8.30
C VAL A 133 -3.73 12.99 8.32
N ALA A 134 -3.55 11.70 8.04
CA ALA A 134 -4.64 10.73 8.04
C ALA A 134 -4.28 9.48 8.85
N MET A 135 -5.27 8.91 9.52
CA MET A 135 -5.08 7.71 10.33
C MET A 135 -5.25 6.46 9.47
N VAL A 136 -4.32 5.51 9.62
CA VAL A 136 -4.43 4.20 8.97
C VAL A 136 -5.43 3.35 9.75
N VAL A 137 -6.55 3.00 9.13
CA VAL A 137 -7.63 2.22 9.76
C VAL A 137 -7.84 0.86 9.13
N ASP A 138 -7.33 0.63 7.91
CA ASP A 138 -7.65 -0.59 7.17
C ASP A 138 -6.52 -1.09 6.25
N GLU A 139 -6.71 -2.30 5.74
CA GLU A 139 -5.88 -2.89 4.70
C GLU A 139 -6.58 -2.81 3.34
N CYS A 140 -5.88 -2.29 2.33
CA CYS A 140 -6.27 -2.49 0.93
C CYS A 140 -5.64 -3.81 0.47
N ASP A 141 -6.39 -4.92 0.58
CA ASP A 141 -5.85 -6.27 0.38
C ASP A 141 -5.41 -6.49 -1.07
N SER A 142 -4.10 -6.63 -1.24
CA SER A 142 -3.44 -6.89 -2.53
C SER A 142 -3.15 -8.38 -2.76
N THR A 143 -3.47 -9.24 -1.79
CA THR A 143 -3.25 -10.68 -1.81
C THR A 143 -4.44 -11.46 -2.36
N MET A 144 -5.67 -10.94 -2.17
CA MET A 144 -6.91 -11.60 -2.52
C MET A 144 -7.95 -10.63 -3.14
N GLY A 145 -9.06 -11.17 -3.65
CA GLY A 145 -10.10 -10.45 -4.38
C GLY A 145 -10.92 -11.36 -5.30
N CYS A 146 -11.90 -10.82 -6.02
CA CYS A 146 -12.77 -11.57 -6.93
C CYS A 146 -13.58 -12.71 -6.29
N ASP A 147 -13.90 -12.59 -5.00
CA ASP A 147 -14.71 -13.51 -4.23
C ASP A 147 -15.75 -12.75 -3.39
N SER A 148 -16.54 -13.47 -2.58
CA SER A 148 -17.63 -12.89 -1.78
C SER A 148 -17.14 -11.96 -0.67
N ASP A 149 -15.92 -12.16 -0.17
CA ASP A 149 -15.42 -11.43 0.99
C ASP A 149 -14.89 -10.04 0.58
N HIS A 150 -14.64 -9.86 -0.73
CA HIS A 150 -14.15 -8.63 -1.33
C HIS A 150 -15.18 -8.01 -2.32
N ASP A 151 -16.47 -8.33 -2.18
CA ASP A 151 -17.54 -7.88 -3.08
C ASP A 151 -17.23 -8.09 -4.57
N TYR A 152 -16.48 -9.15 -4.88
CA TYR A 152 -15.97 -9.48 -6.21
C TYR A 152 -15.18 -8.34 -6.90
N GLN A 153 -14.65 -7.40 -6.13
CA GLN A 153 -13.69 -6.39 -6.57
C GLN A 153 -12.30 -7.03 -6.78
N PRO A 154 -11.47 -6.52 -7.70
CA PRO A 154 -10.13 -7.07 -7.93
C PRO A 154 -9.22 -6.83 -6.71
N PRO A 155 -8.13 -7.61 -6.57
CA PRO A 155 -7.10 -7.33 -5.58
C PRO A 155 -6.58 -5.91 -5.72
N CYS A 156 -6.34 -5.27 -4.58
CA CYS A 156 -5.73 -3.96 -4.53
C CYS A 156 -4.34 -3.98 -5.20
N ARG A 157 -3.93 -2.85 -5.77
CA ARG A 157 -2.53 -2.69 -6.21
C ARG A 157 -1.63 -2.56 -4.99
N ASN A 158 -0.34 -2.76 -5.18
CA ASN A 158 0.61 -2.78 -4.08
C ASN A 158 1.18 -1.41 -3.68
N ASN A 159 0.71 -0.33 -4.30
CA ASN A 159 1.20 1.02 -4.11
C ASN A 159 0.06 2.02 -3.85
N ILE A 160 -1.01 1.57 -3.21
CA ILE A 160 -2.24 2.31 -2.97
C ILE A 160 -2.27 2.86 -1.55
N VAL A 161 -2.68 4.13 -1.46
CA VAL A 161 -3.27 4.73 -0.26
C VAL A 161 -4.73 4.95 -0.60
N ASP A 162 -5.62 4.19 0.02
CA ASP A 162 -7.04 4.25 -0.29
C ASP A 162 -7.74 5.15 0.74
N ALA A 163 -8.35 6.24 0.30
CA ALA A 163 -8.59 7.37 1.19
C ALA A 163 -10.03 7.86 1.22
N SER A 164 -10.44 8.27 2.42
CA SER A 164 -11.72 8.92 2.69
C SER A 164 -11.86 10.25 1.96
N LYS A 165 -13.11 10.71 1.77
CA LYS A 165 -13.44 12.00 1.13
C LYS A 165 -12.72 13.17 1.80
N ALA A 166 -12.65 13.18 3.14
CA ALA A 166 -11.95 14.20 3.90
C ALA A 166 -10.47 14.39 3.51
N VAL A 167 -9.76 13.30 3.14
CA VAL A 167 -8.37 13.37 2.68
C VAL A 167 -8.29 14.09 1.33
N TRP A 168 -9.18 13.75 0.40
CA TRP A 168 -9.23 14.37 -0.92
C TRP A 168 -9.55 15.87 -0.85
N GLU A 169 -10.52 16.26 -0.01
CA GLU A 169 -10.87 17.66 0.25
C GLU A 169 -9.72 18.45 0.87
N ALA A 170 -9.03 17.87 1.87
CA ALA A 170 -7.90 18.51 2.53
C ALA A 170 -6.72 18.75 1.57
N LEU A 171 -6.48 17.82 0.64
CA LEU A 171 -5.50 17.97 -0.44
C LEU A 171 -5.93 19.01 -1.49
N GLY A 172 -7.15 19.55 -1.41
CA GLY A 172 -7.65 20.58 -2.30
C GLY A 172 -7.82 20.09 -3.74
N VAL A 173 -8.14 18.81 -3.92
CA VAL A 173 -8.38 18.21 -5.22
C VAL A 173 -9.82 18.51 -5.65
N PRO A 174 -10.04 19.12 -6.83
CA PRO A 174 -11.40 19.33 -7.35
C PRO A 174 -12.18 18.02 -7.47
N HIS A 175 -13.46 18.01 -7.11
CA HIS A 175 -14.29 16.78 -7.08
C HIS A 175 -14.39 16.06 -8.43
N ASP A 176 -14.36 16.79 -9.53
CA ASP A 176 -14.36 16.24 -10.89
C ASP A 176 -13.05 15.51 -11.26
N SER A 177 -12.03 15.66 -10.43
CA SER A 177 -10.70 15.05 -10.57
C SER A 177 -10.45 13.94 -9.55
N TRP A 178 -11.49 13.51 -8.81
CA TRP A 178 -11.40 12.38 -7.89
C TRP A 178 -11.40 11.05 -8.67
N GLY A 179 -10.90 10.00 -8.03
CA GLY A 179 -10.78 8.65 -8.62
C GLY A 179 -9.33 8.19 -8.85
N GLY A 180 -8.37 9.12 -8.85
CA GLY A 180 -6.96 8.75 -8.93
C GLY A 180 -5.99 9.92 -8.90
N LEU A 181 -4.99 9.87 -8.02
CA LEU A 181 -3.98 10.94 -7.90
C LEU A 181 -2.61 10.39 -7.50
N ASP A 182 -1.55 10.80 -8.19
CA ASP A 182 -0.18 10.54 -7.75
C ASP A 182 0.14 11.39 -6.51
N ILE A 183 0.64 10.74 -5.46
CA ILE A 183 0.94 11.36 -4.17
C ILE A 183 2.32 10.94 -3.65
N THR A 184 2.74 11.60 -2.58
CA THR A 184 3.77 11.07 -1.67
C THR A 184 3.22 10.93 -0.27
N TRP A 185 3.73 9.98 0.50
CA TRP A 185 3.40 9.85 1.91
C TRP A 185 4.60 9.47 2.77
N SER A 186 4.52 9.76 4.06
CA SER A 186 5.47 9.33 5.09
C SER A 186 4.73 8.94 6.37
N ASP A 187 5.33 8.09 7.19
CA ASP A 187 4.91 7.95 8.58
C ASP A 187 5.00 9.35 9.26
N ALA A 188 4.02 9.70 10.11
CA ALA A 188 3.90 11.00 10.77
C ALA A 188 4.60 11.06 12.13
#